data_AF-A0A8T7MB19-F1
#
_entry.id   AF-A0A8T7MB19-F1
#
_cell.length_a   1.000
_cell.length_b   1.000
_cell.length_c   1.000
_cell.angle_alpha   90.00
_cell.angle_beta   90.00
_cell.angle_gamma   90.00
#
_symmetry.space_group_name_H-M   'P 1'
#
loop_
_entity.id
_entity.type
_entity.pdbx_description
1 polymer ?
#
loop_
_entity_poly.entity_id
_entity_poly.type
_entity_poly.pdbx_seq_one_letter_code
_entity_poly.pdbx_strand_id
1 'polypeptide(L)'
;MYPKSLLKITYHYDILKETEKQVEKFKLGDFLKKKREEQRLTVRQLAMRTNSGNPTVTASQISKIENDRVNPGFLTLQRIAIALDLPLAILLEGSLDTPDAIAVLTKSEVVEALNRPKLLELILYCYQLNDEQLEAIVGVARSIHEFTKPSKEVGTVE
;
A
#
# COMPACT_ATOMS: atom_id res chain seq x y z
N MET A 1 -26.24 8.26 -30.49
CA MET A 1 -24.80 8.52 -30.24
C MET A 1 -24.71 9.52 -29.10
N TYR A 2 -24.42 9.05 -27.89
CA TYR A 2 -24.36 9.92 -26.69
C TYR A 2 -23.02 10.67 -26.63
N PRO A 3 -22.98 11.95 -26.23
CA PRO A 3 -21.76 12.73 -26.20
C PRO A 3 -20.83 12.24 -25.08
N LYS A 4 -19.54 12.04 -25.42
CA LYS A 4 -18.45 11.55 -24.55
C LYS A 4 -18.23 12.35 -23.25
N SER A 5 -18.85 13.52 -23.10
CA SER A 5 -18.80 14.35 -21.89
C SER A 5 -19.68 13.83 -20.74
N LEU A 6 -20.78 13.12 -21.04
CA LEU A 6 -21.65 12.55 -20.01
C LEU A 6 -21.05 11.31 -19.34
N LEU A 7 -20.26 10.51 -20.08
CA LEU A 7 -19.62 9.31 -19.54
C LEU A 7 -18.60 9.61 -18.42
N LYS A 8 -17.90 10.74 -18.50
CA LYS A 8 -16.92 11.14 -17.46
C LYS A 8 -17.57 11.60 -16.15
N ILE A 9 -18.77 12.18 -16.23
CA ILE A 9 -19.48 12.71 -15.05
C ILE A 9 -20.17 11.56 -14.30
N THR A 10 -20.76 10.59 -15.02
CA THR A 10 -21.39 9.41 -14.41
C THR A 10 -20.37 8.53 -13.71
N TYR A 11 -19.21 8.26 -14.33
CA TYR A 11 -18.13 7.48 -13.69
C TYR A 11 -17.59 8.15 -12.42
N HIS A 12 -17.45 9.47 -12.39
CA HIS A 12 -17.00 10.16 -11.17
C HIS A 12 -18.03 10.07 -10.04
N TYR A 13 -19.34 10.13 -10.33
CA TYR A 13 -20.39 10.01 -9.31
C TYR A 13 -20.49 8.60 -8.72
N ASP A 14 -20.31 7.57 -9.54
CA ASP A 14 -20.35 6.17 -9.09
C ASP A 14 -19.12 5.84 -8.23
N ILE A 15 -17.92 6.30 -8.63
CA ILE A 15 -16.70 6.21 -7.81
C ILE A 15 -16.89 6.91 -6.46
N LEU A 16 -17.51 8.10 -6.45
CA LEU A 16 -17.77 8.82 -5.20
C LEU A 16 -18.72 8.04 -4.27
N LYS A 17 -19.78 7.42 -4.82
CA LYS A 17 -20.69 6.56 -4.04
C LYS A 17 -20.04 5.27 -3.55
N GLU A 18 -19.18 4.65 -4.37
CA GLU A 18 -18.40 3.48 -3.97
C GLU A 18 -17.42 3.83 -2.85
N THR A 19 -16.76 5.01 -2.94
CA THR A 19 -15.89 5.52 -1.88
C THR A 19 -16.69 5.87 -0.62
N GLU A 20 -17.88 6.46 -0.73
CA GLU A 20 -18.77 6.71 0.41
C GLU A 20 -19.17 5.40 1.12
N LYS A 21 -19.45 4.34 0.35
CA LYS A 21 -19.74 2.99 0.89
C LYS A 21 -18.54 2.34 1.58
N GLN A 22 -17.31 2.54 1.09
CA GLN A 22 -16.10 2.02 1.73
C GLN A 22 -15.69 2.81 2.98
N VAL A 23 -15.90 4.14 2.97
CA VAL A 23 -15.67 5.02 4.11
C VAL A 23 -16.56 4.64 5.31
N GLU A 24 -17.73 4.04 5.08
CA GLU A 24 -18.65 3.64 6.15
C GLU A 24 -18.16 2.52 7.09
N LYS A 25 -17.03 1.83 6.79
CA LYS A 25 -16.55 0.73 7.64
C LYS A 25 -15.16 0.88 8.24
N PHE A 26 -14.36 1.87 7.81
CA PHE A 26 -13.04 2.10 8.38
C PHE A 26 -13.04 3.20 9.43
N LYS A 27 -12.93 2.80 10.69
CA LYS A 27 -12.67 3.72 11.80
C LYS A 27 -11.17 3.83 12.05
N LEU A 28 -10.58 4.90 11.52
CA LEU A 28 -9.15 5.18 11.67
C LEU A 28 -8.71 5.17 13.14
N GLY A 29 -9.49 5.78 14.04
CA GLY A 29 -9.19 5.83 15.46
C GLY A 29 -9.08 4.45 16.10
N ASP A 30 -10.08 3.60 15.88
CA ASP A 30 -10.11 2.22 16.37
C ASP A 30 -8.96 1.38 15.79
N PHE A 31 -8.67 1.54 14.49
CA PHE A 31 -7.58 0.84 13.82
C PHE A 31 -6.21 1.22 14.41
N LEU A 32 -5.94 2.52 14.56
CA LEU A 32 -4.68 3.01 15.13
C LEU A 32 -4.51 2.53 16.58
N LYS A 33 -5.59 2.59 17.37
CA LYS A 33 -5.60 2.10 18.74
C LYS A 33 -5.25 0.62 18.81
N LYS A 34 -5.90 -0.21 17.98
CA LYS A 34 -5.62 -1.65 17.89
C LYS A 34 -4.17 -1.92 17.53
N LYS A 35 -3.63 -1.26 16.50
CA LYS A 35 -2.23 -1.43 16.06
C LYS A 35 -1.22 -0.99 17.12
N ARG A 36 -1.49 0.09 17.84
CA ARG A 36 -0.69 0.53 18.99
C ARG A 36 -0.69 -0.52 20.12
N GLU A 37 -1.85 -1.09 20.42
CA GLU A 37 -2.03 -2.08 21.48
C GLU A 37 -1.41 -3.45 21.13
N GLU A 38 -1.46 -3.86 19.85
CA GLU A 38 -0.75 -5.04 19.33
C GLU A 38 0.77 -4.94 19.59
N GLN A 39 1.34 -3.73 19.53
CA GLN A 39 2.75 -3.46 19.87
C GLN A 39 2.99 -3.19 21.37
N ARG A 40 1.97 -3.33 22.22
CA ARG A 40 2.02 -3.08 23.68
C ARG A 40 2.48 -1.65 24.03
N LEU A 41 2.17 -0.68 23.18
CA LEU A 41 2.55 0.71 23.40
C LEU A 41 1.44 1.47 24.14
N THR A 42 1.83 2.26 25.13
CA THR A 42 0.97 3.34 25.64
C THR A 42 0.89 4.49 24.65
N VAL A 43 -0.16 5.32 24.74
CA VAL A 43 -0.29 6.54 23.92
C VAL A 43 0.93 7.46 24.07
N ARG A 44 1.51 7.55 25.27
CA ARG A 44 2.73 8.34 25.53
C ARG A 44 3.96 7.76 24.83
N GLN A 45 4.12 6.44 24.84
CA GLN A 45 5.22 5.78 24.13
C GLN A 45 5.09 5.92 22.62
N LEU A 46 3.87 5.85 22.07
CA LEU A 46 3.65 6.13 20.65
C LEU A 46 4.02 7.58 20.31
N ALA A 47 3.57 8.55 21.11
CA ALA A 47 3.96 9.96 20.94
C ALA A 47 5.48 10.13 20.91
N MET A 48 6.19 9.51 21.87
CA MET A 48 7.65 9.55 21.93
C MET A 48 8.32 9.01 20.64
N ARG A 49 7.77 7.96 20.02
CA ARG A 49 8.27 7.44 18.74
C ARG A 49 8.06 8.39 17.56
N THR A 50 7.05 9.25 17.61
CA THR A 50 6.82 10.27 16.58
C THR A 50 7.74 11.48 16.69
N ASN A 51 8.44 11.65 17.82
CA ASN A 51 9.22 12.85 18.14
C ASN A 51 10.47 13.04 17.26
N SER A 52 10.86 12.04 16.47
CA SER A 52 12.00 12.13 15.56
C SER A 52 11.71 13.01 14.31
N GLY A 53 10.56 13.66 14.22
CA GLY A 53 10.18 14.50 13.08
C GLY A 53 9.42 15.79 13.43
N ASN A 54 9.32 16.68 12.44
CA ASN A 54 8.50 17.89 12.47
C ASN A 54 7.30 17.69 11.53
N PRO A 55 6.03 17.90 11.96
CA PRO A 55 5.60 18.29 13.30
C PRO A 55 5.61 17.12 14.30
N THR A 56 5.79 17.45 15.58
CA THR A 56 5.71 16.52 16.70
C THR A 56 4.26 16.13 16.97
N VAL A 57 3.97 14.84 17.09
CA VAL A 57 2.62 14.36 17.43
C VAL A 57 2.54 14.09 18.92
N THR A 58 1.66 14.83 19.61
CA THR A 58 1.54 14.73 21.06
C THR A 58 0.65 13.57 21.49
N ALA A 59 0.84 13.07 22.72
CA ALA A 59 -0.03 12.05 23.32
C ALA A 59 -1.51 12.48 23.38
N SER A 60 -1.77 13.78 23.60
CA SER A 60 -3.13 14.34 23.60
C SER A 60 -3.77 14.28 22.21
N GLN A 61 -3.01 14.62 21.17
CA GLN A 61 -3.48 14.51 19.78
C GLN A 61 -3.77 13.05 19.41
N ILE A 62 -2.86 12.11 19.73
CA ILE A 62 -3.07 10.67 19.47
C ILE A 62 -4.33 10.18 20.18
N SER A 63 -4.51 10.51 21.47
CA SER A 63 -5.71 10.12 22.20
C SER A 63 -6.99 10.68 21.56
N LYS A 64 -6.98 11.93 21.10
CA LYS A 64 -8.13 12.50 20.38
C LYS A 64 -8.40 11.78 19.06
N ILE A 65 -7.36 11.39 18.32
CA ILE A 65 -7.49 10.64 17.07
C ILE A 65 -8.08 9.24 17.34
N GLU A 66 -7.52 8.51 18.30
CA GLU A 66 -7.96 7.14 18.65
C GLU A 66 -9.39 7.06 19.19
N ASN A 67 -9.94 8.17 19.67
CA ASN A 67 -11.31 8.26 20.17
C ASN A 67 -12.24 9.05 19.22
N ASP A 68 -11.87 9.16 17.94
CA ASP A 68 -12.62 9.85 16.88
C ASP A 68 -13.03 11.30 17.23
N ARG A 69 -12.25 11.98 18.08
CA ARG A 69 -12.48 13.38 18.48
C ARG A 69 -11.86 14.38 17.52
N VAL A 70 -10.88 13.97 16.72
CA VAL A 70 -10.22 14.81 15.72
C VAL A 70 -9.71 13.96 14.57
N ASN A 71 -9.86 14.46 13.33
CA ASN A 71 -9.20 13.88 12.18
C ASN A 71 -7.75 14.38 12.07
N PRO A 72 -6.76 13.49 11.90
CA PRO A 72 -5.38 13.90 11.71
C PRO A 72 -5.19 14.50 10.31
N GLY A 73 -4.34 15.53 10.21
CA GLY A 73 -3.80 15.94 8.91
C GLY A 73 -2.81 14.90 8.35
N PHE A 74 -2.50 15.01 7.05
CA PHE A 74 -1.63 14.06 6.35
C PHE A 74 -0.27 13.83 7.03
N LEU A 75 0.42 14.91 7.40
CA LEU A 75 1.74 14.81 8.05
C LEU A 75 1.67 14.12 9.42
N THR A 76 0.61 14.40 10.20
CA THR A 76 0.37 13.71 11.47
C THR A 76 0.13 12.22 11.25
N LEU A 77 -0.69 11.87 10.26
CA LEU A 77 -0.98 10.48 9.92
C LEU A 77 0.27 9.72 9.46
N GLN A 78 1.09 10.34 8.61
CA GLN A 78 2.37 9.79 8.16
C GLN A 78 3.32 9.51 9.33
N ARG A 79 3.41 10.41 10.30
CA ARG A 79 4.28 10.22 11.48
C ARG A 79 3.80 9.07 12.35
N ILE A 80 2.49 8.95 12.56
CA ILE A 80 1.90 7.83 13.29
C ILE A 80 2.15 6.52 12.54
N ALA A 81 2.00 6.50 11.21
CA ALA A 81 2.28 5.33 10.38
C ALA A 81 3.73 4.86 10.57
N ILE A 82 4.70 5.76 10.40
CA ILE A 82 6.13 5.46 10.59
C ILE A 82 6.41 4.94 12.01
N ALA A 83 5.84 5.58 13.04
CA ALA A 83 6.06 5.19 14.43
C ALA A 83 5.47 3.83 14.81
N LEU A 84 4.46 3.37 14.06
CA LEU A 84 3.85 2.05 14.16
C LEU A 84 4.43 1.04 13.16
N ASP A 85 5.45 1.42 12.38
CA ASP A 85 5.98 0.58 11.28
C ASP A 85 4.87 0.14 10.31
N LEU A 86 3.97 1.08 10.01
CA LEU A 86 2.85 0.88 9.12
C LEU A 86 3.05 1.63 7.80
N PRO A 87 2.72 0.98 6.69
CA PRO A 87 2.44 1.62 5.42
C PRO A 87 1.40 2.72 5.55
N LEU A 88 1.71 3.93 5.08
CA LEU A 88 0.74 5.02 5.07
C LEU A 88 -0.50 4.69 4.21
N ALA A 89 -0.33 3.92 3.14
CA ALA A 89 -1.42 3.49 2.25
C ALA A 89 -2.54 2.77 3.00
N ILE A 90 -2.21 1.89 3.96
CA ILE A 90 -3.22 1.18 4.78
C ILE A 90 -4.12 2.19 5.52
N LEU A 91 -3.54 3.29 6.02
CA LEU A 91 -4.28 4.29 6.78
C LEU A 91 -5.15 5.21 5.90
N LEU A 92 -4.83 5.33 4.61
CA LEU A 92 -5.55 6.18 3.66
C LEU A 92 -6.68 5.42 2.95
N GLU A 93 -6.47 4.13 2.66
CA GLU A 93 -7.38 3.30 1.89
C GLU A 93 -8.36 2.50 2.77
N GLY A 94 -8.09 2.48 4.08
CA GLY A 94 -9.04 2.05 5.09
C GLY A 94 -9.40 0.56 5.12
N SER A 95 -8.78 -0.31 4.32
CA SER A 95 -9.08 -1.75 4.42
C SER A 95 -8.12 -2.68 3.69
N LEU A 96 -6.85 -2.31 3.48
CA LEU A 96 -5.88 -3.32 3.06
C LEU A 96 -5.44 -4.14 4.27
N ASP A 97 -6.23 -5.17 4.57
CA ASP A 97 -5.93 -6.27 5.51
C ASP A 97 -4.76 -7.16 5.04
N THR A 98 -4.00 -6.75 4.02
CA THR A 98 -2.88 -7.50 3.46
C THR A 98 -1.54 -6.81 3.75
N PRO A 99 -0.94 -7.04 4.94
CA PRO A 99 0.44 -6.64 5.25
C PRO A 99 1.43 -7.02 4.15
N ASP A 100 1.19 -8.14 3.47
CA ASP A 100 2.05 -8.69 2.42
C ASP A 100 2.19 -7.77 1.21
N ALA A 101 1.11 -7.07 0.80
CA ALA A 101 1.14 -6.18 -0.35
C ALA A 101 2.14 -5.03 -0.15
N ILE A 102 2.26 -4.51 1.07
CA ILE A 102 3.25 -3.46 1.35
C ILE A 102 4.61 -4.02 1.77
N ALA A 103 4.67 -5.17 2.44
CA ALA A 103 5.96 -5.84 2.68
C ALA A 103 6.69 -6.17 1.36
N VAL A 104 5.94 -6.42 0.27
CA VAL A 104 6.49 -6.53 -1.08
C VAL A 104 7.07 -5.19 -1.55
N LEU A 105 6.37 -4.07 -1.37
CA LEU A 105 6.85 -2.74 -1.78
C LEU A 105 8.06 -2.22 -0.97
N THR A 106 8.27 -2.69 0.26
CA THR A 106 9.42 -2.29 1.10
C THR A 106 10.65 -3.16 0.90
N LYS A 107 10.56 -4.29 0.19
CA LYS A 107 11.76 -5.04 -0.22
C LYS A 107 12.59 -4.20 -1.18
N SER A 108 13.87 -4.01 -0.85
CA SER A 108 14.83 -3.24 -1.67
C SER A 108 14.80 -3.67 -3.14
N GLU A 109 14.61 -4.97 -3.40
CA GLU A 109 14.52 -5.55 -4.75
C GLU A 109 13.29 -5.05 -5.52
N VAL A 110 12.15 -4.86 -4.85
CA VAL A 110 10.92 -4.36 -5.48
C VAL A 110 11.01 -2.85 -5.68
N VAL A 111 11.56 -2.11 -4.72
CA VAL A 111 11.83 -0.67 -4.89
C VAL A 111 12.77 -0.44 -6.07
N GLU A 112 13.84 -1.23 -6.18
CA GLU A 112 14.77 -1.18 -7.30
C GLU A 112 14.11 -1.60 -8.62
N ALA A 113 13.26 -2.62 -8.60
CA ALA A 113 12.48 -3.05 -9.76
C ALA A 113 11.53 -1.94 -10.24
N LEU A 114 10.86 -1.23 -9.32
CA LEU A 114 9.99 -0.09 -9.62
C LEU A 114 10.76 1.12 -10.17
N ASN A 115 12.08 1.21 -10.00
CA ASN A 115 12.91 2.22 -10.67
C ASN A 115 13.24 1.87 -12.13
N ARG A 116 12.77 0.73 -12.67
CA ARG A 116 12.96 0.34 -14.07
C ARG A 116 11.76 0.79 -14.91
N PRO A 117 11.91 1.77 -15.82
CA PRO A 117 10.77 2.35 -16.56
C PRO A 117 9.93 1.33 -17.33
N LYS A 118 10.58 0.33 -17.94
CA LYS A 118 9.90 -0.74 -18.69
C LYS A 118 9.14 -1.72 -17.80
N LEU A 119 9.56 -1.88 -16.54
CA LEU A 119 8.83 -2.72 -15.61
C LEU A 119 7.59 -2.00 -15.09
N LEU A 120 7.68 -0.69 -14.80
CA LEU A 120 6.51 0.12 -14.46
C LEU A 120 5.46 0.08 -15.58
N GLU A 121 5.91 0.26 -16.82
CA GLU A 121 5.03 0.16 -18.00
C GLU A 121 4.31 -1.19 -18.05
N LEU A 122 5.02 -2.29 -17.84
CA LEU A 122 4.42 -3.64 -17.80
C LEU A 122 3.41 -3.79 -16.64
N ILE A 123 3.74 -3.31 -15.44
CA ILE A 123 2.83 -3.37 -14.27
C ILE A 123 1.53 -2.62 -14.56
N LEU A 124 1.61 -1.44 -15.18
CA LEU A 124 0.43 -0.65 -15.54
C LEU A 124 -0.45 -1.36 -16.58
N TYR A 125 0.14 -2.08 -17.53
CA TYR A 125 -0.62 -2.93 -18.45
C TYR A 125 -1.25 -4.12 -17.72
N CYS A 126 -0.52 -4.79 -16.84
CA CYS A 126 -1.02 -5.94 -16.09
C CYS A 126 -2.23 -5.59 -15.22
N TYR A 127 -2.33 -4.35 -14.72
CA TYR A 127 -3.49 -3.89 -13.94
C TYR A 127 -4.83 -3.99 -14.69
N GLN A 128 -4.79 -4.00 -16.03
CA GLN A 128 -5.99 -4.06 -16.88
C GLN A 128 -6.37 -5.49 -17.30
N LEU A 129 -5.59 -6.49 -16.87
CA LEU A 129 -5.72 -7.88 -17.31
C LEU A 129 -6.47 -8.72 -16.26
N ASN A 130 -7.07 -9.82 -16.72
CA ASN A 130 -7.63 -10.83 -15.83
C ASN A 130 -6.57 -11.86 -15.40
N ASP A 131 -6.92 -12.73 -14.44
CA ASP A 131 -5.99 -13.71 -13.88
C ASP A 131 -5.45 -14.70 -14.92
N GLU A 132 -6.26 -15.12 -15.89
CA GLU A 132 -5.84 -16.04 -16.96
C GLU A 132 -4.76 -15.40 -17.86
N GLN A 133 -4.97 -14.13 -18.22
CA GLN A 133 -4.02 -13.35 -19.01
C GLN A 133 -2.74 -13.07 -18.22
N LEU A 134 -2.86 -12.83 -16.92
CA LEU A 134 -1.71 -12.61 -16.05
C LEU A 134 -0.87 -13.89 -15.91
N GLU A 135 -1.51 -15.05 -15.74
CA GLU A 135 -0.83 -16.35 -15.72
C GLU A 135 -0.08 -16.64 -17.02
N ALA A 136 -0.65 -16.26 -18.18
CA ALA A 136 0.04 -16.38 -19.46
C ALA A 136 1.32 -15.54 -19.51
N ILE A 137 1.27 -14.29 -19.02
CA ILE A 137 2.45 -13.40 -18.95
C ILE A 137 3.51 -13.98 -17.99
N VAL A 138 3.08 -14.47 -16.83
CA VAL A 138 3.98 -15.12 -15.85
C VAL A 138 4.63 -16.36 -16.46
N GLY A 139 3.88 -17.16 -17.22
CA GLY A 139 4.40 -18.31 -17.96
C GLY A 139 5.51 -17.92 -18.94
N VAL A 140 5.28 -16.88 -19.76
CA VAL A 140 6.29 -16.38 -20.70
C VAL A 140 7.54 -15.87 -19.97
N ALA A 141 7.36 -15.10 -18.89
CA ALA A 141 8.48 -14.60 -18.10
C ALA A 141 9.32 -15.75 -17.50
N ARG A 142 8.65 -16.82 -17.02
CA ARG A 142 9.32 -18.02 -16.51
C ARG A 142 10.13 -18.72 -17.59
N SER A 143 9.56 -18.90 -18.79
CA SER A 143 10.28 -19.50 -19.92
C SER A 143 11.52 -18.68 -20.30
N ILE A 144 11.41 -17.36 -20.42
CA ILE A 144 12.56 -16.48 -20.69
C ILE A 144 13.63 -16.65 -19.60
N HIS A 145 13.23 -16.68 -18.34
CA HIS A 145 14.16 -16.87 -17.22
C HIS A 145 14.88 -18.22 -17.28
N GLU A 146 14.19 -19.30 -17.63
CA GLU A 146 14.78 -20.63 -17.79
C GLU A 146 15.77 -20.69 -18.97
N PHE A 147 15.44 -20.07 -20.10
CA PHE A 147 16.34 -20.02 -21.27
C PHE A 147 17.57 -19.12 -21.06
N THR A 148 17.47 -18.11 -20.19
CA THR A 148 18.57 -17.16 -19.93
C THR A 148 19.48 -17.60 -18.78
N LYS A 149 19.14 -18.66 -18.04
CA LYS A 149 20.07 -19.25 -17.06
C LYS A 149 21.28 -19.83 -17.81
N PRO A 150 22.52 -19.49 -17.40
CA PRO A 150 23.69 -20.11 -17.99
C PRO A 150 23.61 -21.62 -17.79
N SER A 151 23.73 -22.37 -18.89
CA SER A 151 23.85 -23.83 -18.84
C SER A 151 25.02 -24.16 -17.91
N LYS A 152 24.77 -24.89 -16.82
CA LYS A 152 25.87 -25.45 -16.04
C LYS A 152 26.72 -26.25 -17.02
N GLU A 153 27.96 -25.80 -17.23
CA GLU A 153 28.96 -26.54 -17.99
C GLU A 153 28.95 -27.98 -17.48
N VAL A 154 28.66 -28.90 -18.39
CA VAL A 154 28.88 -30.33 -18.18
C VAL A 154 30.39 -30.50 -18.10
N GLY A 155 30.92 -30.47 -16.88
CA GLY A 155 32.29 -30.83 -16.60
C GLY A 155 32.51 -32.32 -16.87
N THR A 156 33.47 -32.57 -17.76
CA THR A 156 34.41 -33.71 -17.80
C THR A 156 33.87 -35.13 -17.96
N VAL A 157 33.95 -35.62 -19.21
CA VAL A 157 34.46 -36.94 -19.61
C VAL A 157 35.10 -36.65 -20.98
N GLU A 158 36.41 -36.65 -21.22
CA GLU A 158 37.52 -37.55 -20.87
C GLU A 158 38.85 -36.78 -20.92
#